data_AF-U2TPB1-F1
#
_entry.id   AF-U2TPB1-F1
#
_cell.length_a   1.000
_cell.length_b   1.000
_cell.length_c   1.000
_cell.angle_alpha   90.00
_cell.angle_beta   90.00
_cell.angle_gamma   90.00
#
_symmetry.space_group_name_H-M   'P 1'
#
loop_
_entity.id
_entity.type
_entity.pdbx_description
1 polymer ?
#
loop_
_entity_poly.entity_id
_entity_poly.type
_entity_poly.pdbx_seq_one_letter_code
_entity_poly.pdbx_strand_id
1 'polypeptide(L)'
;MEVVMASVTVRVDDETKAEATAIVEDFGFDLSSVTRAFYRQIVRENRIPLNLSYGEPNEESLQSAKDAEEILAKGGHGYHSAREMLDAALKD
;
A
#
# COMPACT_ATOMS: atom_id res chain seq x y z
N MET A 1 29.40 15.89 -10.75
CA MET A 1 29.25 14.66 -9.95
C MET A 1 29.30 13.50 -10.91
N GLU A 2 30.25 12.59 -10.72
CA GLU A 2 30.29 11.34 -11.48
C GLU A 2 29.10 10.48 -11.04
N VAL A 3 28.28 10.04 -12.00
CA VAL A 3 27.18 9.12 -11.73
C VAL A 3 27.78 7.72 -11.66
N VAL A 4 28.02 7.24 -10.45
CA VAL A 4 28.47 5.86 -10.23
C VAL A 4 27.25 4.94 -10.38
N MET A 5 27.33 4.02 -11.34
CA MET A 5 26.28 3.03 -11.58
C MET A 5 26.52 1.78 -10.73
N ALA A 6 25.50 1.36 -9.99
CA ALA A 6 25.52 0.09 -9.25
C ALA A 6 24.76 -0.99 -10.06
N SER A 7 25.25 -2.23 -10.02
CA SER A 7 24.56 -3.39 -10.57
C SER A 7 23.75 -4.11 -9.48
N VAL A 8 22.60 -4.67 -9.87
CA VAL A 8 21.74 -5.47 -9.01
C VAL A 8 21.44 -6.77 -9.73
N THR A 9 21.69 -7.90 -9.07
CA THR A 9 21.34 -9.24 -9.57
C THR A 9 20.21 -9.81 -8.72
N VAL A 10 19.05 -10.04 -9.34
CA VAL A 10 17.87 -10.63 -8.69
C VAL A 10 17.63 -12.02 -9.28
N ARG A 11 17.47 -13.02 -8.42
CA ARG A 11 17.07 -14.37 -8.84
C ARG A 11 15.55 -14.51 -8.75
N VAL A 12 14.98 -15.10 -9.79
CA VAL A 12 13.55 -15.38 -9.95
C VAL A 12 13.45 -16.67 -10.77
N ASP A 13 12.40 -17.46 -10.58
CA ASP A 13 12.12 -18.61 -11.45
C ASP A 13 11.73 -18.17 -12.86
N ASP A 14 11.86 -19.09 -13.82
CA ASP A 14 11.68 -18.79 -15.24
C ASP A 14 10.21 -18.44 -15.59
N GLU A 15 9.24 -19.06 -14.90
CA GLU A 15 7.81 -18.83 -15.11
C GLU A 15 7.44 -17.40 -14.69
N THR A 16 7.75 -17.01 -13.46
CA THR A 16 7.52 -15.65 -12.94
C THR A 16 8.22 -14.60 -13.80
N LYS A 17 9.44 -14.88 -14.27
CA LYS A 17 10.17 -13.97 -15.16
C LYS A 17 9.45 -13.78 -16.49
N ALA A 18 8.96 -14.86 -17.10
CA ALA A 18 8.28 -14.81 -18.39
C ALA A 18 6.96 -14.03 -18.28
N GLU A 19 6.16 -14.31 -17.26
CA GLU A 19 4.89 -13.60 -17.00
C GLU A 19 5.13 -12.11 -16.74
N ALA A 20 6.07 -11.78 -15.86
CA ALA A 20 6.41 -10.39 -15.57
C ALA A 20 6.91 -9.65 -16.81
N THR A 21 7.70 -10.31 -17.66
CA THR A 21 8.19 -9.73 -18.92
C THR A 21 7.02 -9.39 -19.86
N ALA A 22 6.09 -10.33 -20.07
CA ALA A 22 4.93 -10.12 -20.92
C ALA A 22 4.08 -8.93 -20.44
N ILE A 23 3.87 -8.81 -19.12
CA ILE A 23 3.12 -7.68 -18.54
C ILE A 23 3.84 -6.36 -18.77
N VAL A 24 5.14 -6.24 -18.43
CA VAL A 24 5.83 -4.94 -18.55
C VAL A 24 5.99 -4.50 -20.00
N GLU A 25 6.16 -5.44 -20.93
CA GLU A 25 6.25 -5.15 -22.37
C GLU A 25 4.91 -4.67 -22.95
N ASP A 26 3.78 -5.17 -22.46
CA ASP A 26 2.44 -4.67 -22.83
C ASP A 26 2.26 -3.18 -22.49
N PHE A 27 2.89 -2.72 -21.40
CA PHE A 27 2.95 -1.30 -21.03
C PHE A 27 4.07 -0.52 -21.75
N GLY A 28 4.85 -1.16 -22.63
CA GLY A 28 5.97 -0.53 -23.34
C GLY A 28 7.22 -0.32 -22.49
N PHE A 29 7.37 -1.08 -21.40
CA PHE A 29 8.54 -1.05 -20.53
C PHE A 29 9.37 -2.33 -20.62
N ASP A 30 10.62 -2.25 -20.16
CA ASP A 30 11.45 -3.42 -19.86
C ASP A 30 11.57 -3.62 -18.34
N LEU A 31 11.90 -4.85 -17.91
CA LEU A 31 12.06 -5.19 -16.49
C LEU A 31 13.04 -4.24 -15.78
N SER A 32 14.15 -3.85 -16.43
CA SER A 32 15.14 -2.97 -15.79
C SER A 32 14.59 -1.56 -15.57
N SER A 33 13.77 -1.05 -16.50
CA SER A 33 13.08 0.23 -16.34
C SER A 33 12.10 0.21 -15.18
N VAL A 34 11.31 -0.86 -15.04
CA VAL A 34 10.38 -1.03 -13.91
C VAL A 34 11.14 -1.20 -12.59
N THR A 35 12.21 -1.99 -12.54
CA THR A 35 13.04 -2.14 -11.33
C THR A 35 13.68 -0.81 -10.92
N ARG A 36 14.17 0.00 -11.87
CA ARG A 36 14.66 1.35 -11.57
C ARG A 36 13.55 2.27 -11.04
N ALA A 37 12.35 2.19 -11.61
CA ALA A 37 11.21 2.96 -11.14
C ALA A 37 10.83 2.57 -9.70
N PHE A 38 10.84 1.28 -9.38
CA PHE A 38 10.62 0.75 -8.04
C PHE A 38 11.58 1.37 -7.00
N TYR A 39 12.89 1.38 -7.29
CA TYR A 39 13.87 2.03 -6.41
C TYR A 39 13.62 3.53 -6.25
N ARG A 40 13.32 4.24 -7.35
CA ARG A 40 13.00 5.67 -7.30
C ARG A 40 11.76 5.94 -6.49
N GLN A 41 10.76 5.07 -6.56
CA GLN A 41 9.53 5.20 -5.79
C GLN A 41 9.78 4.99 -4.30
N ILE A 42 10.61 4.01 -3.91
CA ILE A 42 11.02 3.82 -2.52
C ILE A 42 11.64 5.10 -1.95
N VAL A 43 12.59 5.67 -2.68
CA VAL A 43 13.29 6.89 -2.24
C VAL A 43 12.34 8.09 -2.20
N ARG A 44 11.48 8.24 -3.20
CA ARG A 44 10.55 9.37 -3.30
C ARG A 44 9.48 9.35 -2.22
N GLU A 45 8.97 8.17 -1.87
CA GLU A 45 7.84 8.01 -0.94
C GLU A 45 8.27 7.59 0.47
N ASN A 46 9.57 7.33 0.67
CA ASN A 46 10.13 6.83 1.93
C ASN A 46 9.38 5.60 2.50
N ARG A 47 8.95 4.69 1.61
CA ARG A 47 8.22 3.45 1.94
C ARG A 47 8.47 2.37 0.90
N ILE A 48 8.10 1.13 1.20
CA ILE A 48 8.12 0.03 0.23
C ILE A 48 6.81 0.09 -0.59
N PRO A 49 6.85 0.29 -1.92
CA PRO A 49 5.65 0.41 -2.76
C PRO A 49 5.14 -0.98 -3.18
N LEU A 50 4.92 -1.86 -2.21
CA LEU A 50 4.27 -3.16 -2.38
C LEU A 50 3.09 -3.21 -1.44
N ASN A 51 2.03 -3.90 -1.84
CA ASN A 51 1.00 -4.27 -0.90
C ASN A 51 1.48 -5.47 -0.08
N LEU A 52 1.80 -5.24 1.19
CA LEU A 52 2.29 -6.26 2.12
C LEU A 52 1.15 -6.91 2.94
N SER A 53 -0.12 -6.65 2.58
CA SER A 53 -1.25 -7.30 3.23
C SER A 53 -1.42 -8.73 2.72
N TYR A 54 -1.67 -9.66 3.63
CA TYR A 54 -2.46 -10.85 3.28
C TYR A 54 -3.84 -10.33 2.83
N GLY A 55 -4.33 -10.71 1.65
CA GLY A 55 -5.41 -10.01 0.92
C GLY A 55 -6.77 -9.85 1.63
N GLU A 56 -6.89 -10.24 2.89
CA GLU A 56 -8.08 -10.12 3.72
C GLU A 56 -7.76 -9.28 4.97
N PRO A 57 -8.62 -8.33 5.37
CA PRO A 57 -8.48 -7.65 6.65
C PRO A 57 -8.45 -8.68 7.78
N ASN A 58 -7.64 -8.45 8.82
CA ASN A 58 -7.63 -9.34 9.98
C ASN A 58 -8.99 -9.35 10.68
N GLU A 59 -9.25 -10.37 11.50
CA GLU A 59 -10.54 -10.53 12.20
C GLU A 59 -10.94 -9.28 13.00
N GLU A 60 -9.97 -8.60 13.60
CA GLU A 60 -10.16 -7.34 14.34
C GLU A 60 -10.65 -6.19 13.43
N SER A 61 -10.06 -6.03 12.25
CA SER A 61 -10.47 -5.01 11.27
C SER A 61 -11.85 -5.31 10.71
N LEU A 62 -12.15 -6.59 10.44
CA LEU A 62 -13.47 -7.06 10.01
C LEU A 62 -14.53 -6.80 11.08
N GLN A 63 -14.21 -7.07 12.35
CA GLN A 63 -15.12 -6.79 13.46
C GLN A 63 -15.35 -5.29 13.65
N SER A 64 -14.29 -4.48 13.57
CA SER A 64 -14.40 -3.01 13.66
C SER A 64 -15.30 -2.43 12.58
N ALA A 65 -15.23 -2.97 11.35
CA ALA A 65 -16.12 -2.56 10.26
C ALA A 65 -17.59 -2.90 10.56
N LYS A 66 -17.87 -4.11 11.09
CA LYS A 66 -19.22 -4.53 11.49
C LYS A 66 -19.76 -3.68 12.64
N ASP A 67 -18.94 -3.39 13.64
CA ASP A 67 -19.32 -2.57 14.79
C ASP A 67 -19.67 -1.14 14.33
N ALA A 68 -18.89 -0.58 13.39
CA ALA A 68 -19.18 0.72 12.79
C ALA A 68 -20.51 0.73 12.01
N GLU A 69 -20.79 -0.30 11.22
CA GLU A 69 -22.08 -0.46 10.53
C GLU A 69 -23.26 -0.54 11.51
N GLU A 70 -23.11 -1.27 12.62
CA GLU A 70 -24.14 -1.40 13.65
C GLU A 70 -24.41 -0.07 14.37
N ILE A 71 -23.36 0.70 14.68
CA ILE A 71 -23.47 2.04 15.28
C ILE A 71 -24.22 2.98 14.32
N LEU A 72 -23.90 2.96 13.03
CA LEU A 72 -24.60 3.76 12.03
C LEU A 72 -26.07 3.37 11.93
N ALA A 73 -26.38 2.07 11.91
CA ALA A 73 -27.75 1.56 11.84
C ALA A 73 -28.62 1.95 13.05
N LYS A 74 -28.01 2.06 14.24
CA LYS A 74 -28.69 2.47 15.49
C LYS A 74 -28.82 3.99 15.65
N GLY A 75 -28.33 4.79 14.70
CA GLY A 75 -28.36 6.25 14.78
C GLY A 75 -27.27 6.81 15.68
N GLY A 76 -26.03 6.34 15.48
CA GLY A 76 -24.86 6.68 16.28
C GLY A 76 -24.65 8.19 16.52
N HIS A 77 -23.94 8.50 17.61
CA HIS A 77 -23.67 9.86 18.01
C HIS A 77 -22.74 10.55 17.01
N GLY A 78 -23.28 11.48 16.23
CA GLY A 78 -22.49 12.45 15.48
C GLY A 78 -22.03 13.59 16.39
N TYR A 79 -20.93 14.25 16.01
CA TYR A 79 -20.45 15.46 16.69
C TYR A 79 -20.88 16.71 15.92
N HIS A 80 -21.22 17.78 16.63
CA HIS A 80 -21.64 19.04 16.04
C HIS A 80 -20.45 19.93 15.64
N SER A 81 -19.24 19.60 16.10
CA SER A 81 -18.00 20.27 15.68
C SER A 81 -16.78 19.36 15.75
N ALA A 82 -15.73 19.70 14.99
CA ALA A 82 -14.45 19.00 15.06
C ALA A 82 -13.81 19.06 16.46
N ARG A 83 -14.05 20.16 17.20
CA ARG A 83 -13.56 20.31 18.57
C ARG A 83 -14.24 19.34 19.53
N GLU A 84 -15.55 19.20 19.42
CA GLU A 84 -16.32 18.23 20.23
C GLU A 84 -15.87 16.79 19.97
N MET A 85 -15.62 16.44 18.71
CA MET A 85 -15.07 15.12 18.33
C MET A 85 -13.69 14.87 18.97
N LEU A 86 -12.77 15.82 18.86
CA LEU A 86 -11.42 15.68 19.43
C LEU A 86 -11.44 15.64 20.96
N ASP A 87 -12.27 16.46 21.61
CA ASP A 87 -12.45 16.48 23.06
C ASP A 87 -13.03 15.16 23.59
N ALA A 88 -13.86 14.46 22.80
CA ALA A 88 -14.37 13.13 23.14
C ALA A 88 -13.30 12.05 22.98
N ALA A 89 -12.53 12.06 21.88
CA ALA A 89 -11.51 11.05 21.59
C ALA A 89 -10.27 11.12 22.49
N LEU A 90 -10.00 12.28 23.10
CA LEU A 90 -8.85 12.51 23.99
C LEU A 90 -9.20 12.39 25.48
N LYS A 91 -10.47 12.12 25.82
CA LYS A 91 -10.94 11.94 27.20
C LYS A 91 -10.86 10.50 27.70
N ASP A 92 -10.58 9.56 26.82
CA ASP A 92 -10.23 8.17 27.12
C ASP A 92 -8.72 8.01 27.39
#